data_AF-A0A7G2ME86-F1
#
_entry.id   AF-A0A7G2ME86-F1
#
_cell.length_a   1.000
_cell.length_b   1.000
_cell.length_c   1.000
_cell.angle_alpha   90.00
_cell.angle_beta   90.00
_cell.angle_gamma   90.00
#
_symmetry.space_group_name_H-M   'P 1'
#
loop_
_entity.id
_entity.type
_entity.pdbx_description
1 polymer ?
#
loop_
_entity_poly.entity_id
_entity_poly.type
_entity_poly.pdbx_seq_one_letter_code
_entity_poly.pdbx_strand_id
1 'polypeptide(L)'
;MRVKMLDEFFQRFNGKYTVHAFLQENLDSVLLEKMATVMKEREMMIQFLVNQRNEKLVESPVVKEFVKQVVKDSTLLSFYDPDWYAVITCKIKIKGKEERVDLTLKVQQGEQGDSRWVIVGCSPFNEKAFTPKVDSLFFIGPANNELNFMELSSNMVADTSLVTYWAKGIQPDYLTLFSWLTYSGTAELQKIESIKYYCLQVKNYMFTIEFFNRAEYNSGWLISSVQKMNSEQKVAFRKESLFVKEEVLQWKLFQR
;
A
#
# COMPACT_ATOMS: atom_id res chain seq x y z
N MET A 1 17.27 -3.77 20.61
CA MET A 1 16.05 -2.96 20.46
C MET A 1 15.01 -3.79 19.76
N ARG A 2 13.80 -3.85 20.31
CA ARG A 2 12.66 -4.61 19.76
C ARG A 2 11.48 -3.65 19.68
N VAL A 3 10.79 -3.61 18.54
CA VAL A 3 9.67 -2.71 18.27
C VAL A 3 8.41 -3.55 18.10
N LYS A 4 7.65 -3.73 19.18
CA LYS A 4 6.55 -4.70 19.20
C LYS A 4 5.29 -4.17 18.52
N MET A 5 5.07 -2.86 18.62
CA MET A 5 3.87 -2.20 18.13
C MET A 5 4.22 -1.15 17.06
N LEU A 6 3.33 -0.94 16.10
CA LEU A 6 3.56 0.08 15.07
C LEU A 6 3.48 1.50 15.64
N ASP A 7 2.69 1.72 16.69
CA ASP A 7 2.70 2.99 17.45
C ASP A 7 4.08 3.29 18.03
N GLU A 8 4.73 2.30 18.64
CA GLU A 8 6.09 2.41 19.13
C GLU A 8 7.07 2.77 17.99
N PHE A 9 6.91 2.19 16.79
CA PHE A 9 7.70 2.57 15.62
C PHE A 9 7.54 4.06 15.30
N PHE A 10 6.30 4.56 15.20
CA PHE A 10 6.01 5.95 14.85
C PHE A 10 6.52 6.91 15.94
N GLN A 11 6.36 6.58 17.22
CA GLN A 11 6.89 7.37 18.33
C GLN A 11 8.41 7.50 18.28
N ARG A 12 9.13 6.40 17.99
CA ARG A 12 10.59 6.39 17.85
C ARG A 12 11.04 7.20 16.63
N PHE A 13 10.38 7.02 15.48
CA PHE A 13 10.67 7.76 14.24
C PHE A 13 10.47 9.28 14.42
N ASN A 14 9.39 9.65 15.10
CA ASN A 14 9.01 11.04 15.35
C ASN A 14 9.81 11.70 16.47
N GLY A 15 10.65 10.95 17.20
CA GLY A 15 11.38 11.47 18.33
C GLY A 15 10.47 11.90 19.50
N LYS A 16 9.31 11.26 19.70
CA LYS A 16 8.43 11.60 20.85
C LYS A 16 9.10 11.34 22.21
N TYR A 17 10.04 10.39 22.27
CA TYR A 17 10.89 10.19 23.45
C TYR A 17 11.92 11.32 23.66
N THR A 18 12.13 12.17 22.66
CA THR A 18 13.07 13.29 22.63
C THR A 18 12.36 14.64 22.82
N VAL A 19 11.14 14.81 22.31
CA VAL A 19 10.37 16.08 22.33
C VAL A 19 9.68 16.35 23.68
N HIS A 20 9.28 15.32 24.43
CA HIS A 20 8.58 15.52 25.70
C HIS A 20 9.44 16.19 26.78
N ALA A 21 10.78 16.15 26.64
CA ALA A 21 11.73 16.82 27.53
C ALA A 21 11.85 18.33 27.27
N PHE A 22 11.35 18.85 26.14
CA PHE A 22 11.67 20.21 25.68
C PHE A 22 10.56 21.24 25.82
N LEU A 23 9.30 20.82 25.91
CA LEU A 23 8.16 21.75 26.04
C LEU A 23 8.04 22.39 27.45
N GLN A 24 9.00 22.17 28.35
CA GLN A 24 8.95 22.65 29.74
C GLN A 24 9.94 23.77 30.12
N GLU A 25 10.89 24.18 29.27
CA GLU A 25 11.93 25.15 29.70
C GLU A 25 12.10 26.35 28.76
N ASN A 26 12.03 27.56 29.35
CA ASN A 26 12.28 28.86 28.71
C ASN A 26 13.70 28.95 28.11
N LEU A 27 13.80 29.58 26.94
CA LEU A 27 14.88 29.38 25.96
C LEU A 27 15.96 30.47 25.96
N ASP A 28 17.24 30.05 26.01
CA ASP A 28 18.44 30.81 25.60
C ASP A 28 19.50 29.84 25.04
N SER A 29 20.62 30.35 24.47
CA SER A 29 21.73 29.71 23.71
C SER A 29 22.11 28.24 23.99
N VAL A 30 21.86 27.74 25.20
CA VAL A 30 21.77 26.32 25.59
C VAL A 30 20.85 25.51 24.64
N LEU A 31 19.92 26.18 23.97
CA LEU A 31 19.00 25.58 23.01
C LEU A 31 19.68 24.93 21.80
N LEU A 32 20.74 25.53 21.25
CA LEU A 32 21.39 25.03 20.04
C LEU A 32 22.09 23.69 20.29
N GLU A 33 22.79 23.57 21.42
CA GLU A 33 23.46 22.33 21.83
C GLU A 33 22.45 21.25 22.24
N LYS A 34 21.40 21.65 22.97
CA LYS A 34 20.27 20.78 23.31
C LYS A 34 19.53 20.28 22.05
N MET A 35 19.29 21.16 21.07
CA MET A 35 18.69 20.81 19.77
C MET A 35 19.58 19.87 18.94
N ALA A 36 20.89 20.13 18.90
CA ALA A 36 21.85 19.24 18.22
C ALA A 36 21.84 17.83 18.83
N THR A 37 21.74 17.74 20.16
CA THR A 37 21.62 16.47 20.89
C THR A 37 20.33 15.74 20.54
N VAL A 38 19.19 16.43 20.56
CA VAL A 38 17.89 15.86 20.16
C VAL A 38 17.89 15.36 18.73
N MET A 39 18.44 16.13 17.79
CA MET A 39 18.54 15.72 16.39
C MET A 39 19.40 14.45 16.25
N LYS A 40 20.53 14.37 16.96
CA LYS A 40 21.42 13.20 16.96
C LYS A 40 20.76 11.97 17.57
N GLU A 41 20.01 12.14 18.66
CA GLU A 41 19.23 11.06 19.29
C GLU A 41 18.12 10.56 18.36
N ARG A 42 17.41 11.47 17.69
CA ARG A 42 16.40 11.11 16.71
C ARG A 42 17.00 10.38 15.51
N GLU A 43 18.13 10.83 14.99
CA GLU A 43 18.86 10.17 13.92
C GLU A 43 19.21 8.73 14.31
N MET A 44 19.78 8.55 15.50
CA MET A 44 20.13 7.24 16.04
C MET A 44 18.90 6.33 16.22
N MET A 45 17.78 6.88 16.70
CA MET A 45 16.52 6.13 16.85
C MET A 45 16.00 5.65 15.49
N ILE A 46 16.00 6.50 14.47
CA ILE A 46 15.60 6.11 13.11
C ILE A 46 16.56 5.05 12.55
N GLN A 47 17.87 5.18 12.78
CA GLN A 47 18.84 4.14 12.39
C GLN A 47 18.50 2.79 13.03
N PHE A 48 18.13 2.75 14.32
CA PHE A 48 17.72 1.51 14.97
C PHE A 48 16.39 0.92 14.48
N LEU A 49 15.55 1.72 13.82
CA LEU A 49 14.36 1.24 13.12
C LEU A 49 14.69 0.57 11.78
N VAL A 50 15.88 0.78 11.21
CA VAL A 50 16.35 0.04 10.02
C VAL A 50 16.64 -1.40 10.39
N ASN A 51 16.30 -2.35 9.50
CA ASN A 51 16.67 -3.75 9.69
C ASN A 51 18.20 -3.92 9.65
N GLN A 52 18.81 -3.96 10.83
CA GLN A 52 20.25 -4.04 11.05
C GLN A 52 20.86 -5.37 10.62
N ARG A 53 20.05 -6.40 10.33
CA ARG A 53 20.52 -7.68 9.78
C ARG A 53 20.61 -7.69 8.26
N ASN A 54 20.14 -6.64 7.60
CA ASN A 54 20.32 -6.47 6.16
C ASN A 54 21.48 -5.49 5.92
N GLU A 55 22.70 -6.03 5.83
CA GLU A 55 23.93 -5.24 5.65
C GLU A 55 23.83 -4.30 4.44
N LYS A 56 23.29 -4.79 3.31
CA LYS A 56 23.07 -3.98 2.10
C LYS A 56 22.17 -2.77 2.36
N LEU A 57 21.12 -2.94 3.17
CA LEU A 57 20.22 -1.86 3.55
C LEU A 57 20.92 -0.85 4.48
N VAL A 58 21.65 -1.34 5.48
CA VAL A 58 22.36 -0.49 6.45
C VAL A 58 23.47 0.34 5.78
N GLU A 59 24.19 -0.27 4.84
CA GLU A 59 25.30 0.39 4.15
C GLU A 59 24.84 1.34 3.04
N SER A 60 23.60 1.17 2.56
CA SER A 60 23.02 1.93 1.46
C SER A 60 23.16 3.45 1.65
N PRO A 61 23.80 4.15 0.69
CA PRO A 61 23.85 5.61 0.70
C PRO A 61 22.45 6.25 0.73
N VAL A 62 21.48 5.62 0.07
CA VAL A 62 20.08 6.08 0.02
C VAL A 62 19.45 6.08 1.42
N VAL A 63 19.69 5.04 2.21
CA VAL A 63 19.19 4.95 3.59
C VAL A 63 19.86 6.01 4.47
N LYS A 64 21.18 6.17 4.37
CA LYS A 64 21.92 7.19 5.14
C LYS A 64 21.45 8.61 4.83
N GLU A 65 21.21 8.91 3.55
CA GLU A 65 20.67 10.20 3.12
C GLU A 65 19.22 10.41 3.57
N PHE A 66 18.38 9.37 3.46
CA PHE A 66 17.00 9.38 3.96
C PHE A 66 16.93 9.74 5.44
N VAL A 67 17.71 9.06 6.30
CA VAL A 67 17.70 9.31 7.74
C VAL A 67 18.10 10.77 8.03
N LYS A 68 19.18 11.25 7.41
CA LYS A 68 19.63 12.63 7.56
C LYS A 68 18.58 13.65 7.09
N GLN A 69 17.94 13.38 5.95
CA GLN A 69 16.92 14.29 5.42
C GLN A 69 15.68 14.33 6.31
N VAL A 70 15.19 13.20 6.83
CA VAL A 70 14.05 13.16 7.75
C VAL A 70 14.28 14.01 8.99
N VAL A 71 15.49 13.95 9.57
CA VAL A 71 15.86 14.75 10.74
C VAL A 71 15.99 16.23 10.36
N LYS A 72 16.71 16.53 9.27
CA LYS A 72 16.91 17.90 8.77
C LYS A 72 15.59 18.61 8.46
N ASP A 73 14.69 17.93 7.76
CA ASP A 73 13.39 18.45 7.35
C ASP A 73 12.35 18.37 8.48
N SER A 74 12.72 17.83 9.65
CA SER A 74 11.81 17.61 10.79
C SER A 74 10.54 16.84 10.42
N THR A 75 10.63 15.91 9.46
CA THR A 75 9.46 15.19 8.92
C THR A 75 8.88 14.23 9.96
N LEU A 76 7.60 14.34 10.30
CA LEU A 76 6.93 13.43 11.24
C LEU A 76 5.96 12.51 10.49
N LEU A 77 5.84 11.27 10.94
CA LEU A 77 4.83 10.32 10.46
C LEU A 77 3.52 10.47 11.22
N SER A 78 2.41 10.29 10.52
CA SER A 78 1.06 10.24 11.07
C SER A 78 0.32 8.99 10.59
N PHE A 79 -0.49 8.40 11.47
CA PHE A 79 -1.42 7.32 11.13
C PHE A 79 -2.63 7.80 10.31
N TYR A 80 -2.82 9.11 10.22
CA TYR A 80 -3.91 9.73 9.47
C TYR A 80 -3.44 10.38 8.18
N ASP A 81 -2.16 10.23 7.85
CA ASP A 81 -1.63 10.71 6.59
C ASP A 81 -2.19 9.86 5.42
N PRO A 82 -2.73 10.49 4.35
CA PRO A 82 -3.32 9.76 3.23
C PRO A 82 -2.30 8.93 2.43
N ASP A 83 -1.00 9.20 2.58
CA ASP A 83 0.12 8.52 1.94
C ASP A 83 0.73 7.41 2.83
N TRP A 84 -0.10 6.84 3.71
CA TRP A 84 0.21 5.65 4.49
C TRP A 84 -0.71 4.48 4.13
N TYR A 85 -0.09 3.37 3.71
CA TYR A 85 -0.81 2.20 3.25
C TYR A 85 -0.37 0.95 3.98
N ALA A 86 -1.34 0.10 4.31
CA ALA A 86 -1.10 -1.30 4.67
C ALA A 86 -1.40 -2.18 3.45
N VAL A 87 -0.52 -3.12 3.15
CA VAL A 87 -0.76 -4.16 2.15
C VAL A 87 -0.76 -5.50 2.86
N ILE A 88 -1.87 -6.21 2.75
CA ILE A 88 -2.03 -7.55 3.32
C ILE A 88 -2.01 -8.57 2.19
N THR A 89 -1.11 -9.55 2.27
CA THR A 89 -1.13 -10.71 1.38
C THR A 89 -2.08 -11.74 1.95
N CYS A 90 -3.09 -12.08 1.16
CA CYS A 90 -4.17 -12.97 1.55
C CYS A 90 -4.15 -14.24 0.70
N LYS A 91 -4.41 -15.37 1.36
CA LYS A 91 -4.77 -16.61 0.69
C LYS A 91 -6.28 -16.65 0.52
N ILE A 92 -6.73 -16.83 -0.71
CA ILE A 92 -8.15 -16.91 -1.07
C ILE A 92 -8.43 -18.25 -1.77
N LYS A 93 -9.68 -18.69 -1.70
CA LYS A 93 -10.14 -19.92 -2.37
C LYS A 93 -11.27 -19.57 -3.32
N ILE A 94 -11.08 -19.81 -4.62
CA ILE A 94 -12.07 -19.55 -5.67
C ILE A 94 -12.46 -20.88 -6.29
N LYS A 95 -13.73 -21.29 -6.15
CA LYS A 95 -14.25 -22.57 -6.69
C LYS A 95 -13.34 -23.78 -6.39
N GLY A 96 -12.81 -23.85 -5.17
CA GLY A 96 -11.93 -24.94 -4.74
C GLY A 96 -10.43 -24.74 -4.98
N LYS A 97 -10.02 -23.77 -5.82
CA LYS A 97 -8.61 -23.48 -6.11
C LYS A 97 -8.08 -22.36 -5.23
N GLU A 98 -6.88 -22.53 -4.73
CA GLU A 98 -6.21 -21.54 -3.88
C GLU A 98 -5.43 -20.53 -4.74
N GLU A 99 -5.60 -19.25 -4.44
CA GLU A 99 -4.93 -18.12 -5.08
C GLU A 99 -4.39 -17.18 -3.99
N ARG A 100 -3.44 -16.31 -4.36
CA ARG A 100 -2.96 -15.22 -3.50
C ARG A 100 -3.40 -13.88 -4.07
N VAL A 101 -3.79 -12.98 -3.19
CA VAL A 101 -4.16 -11.60 -3.55
C VAL A 101 -3.60 -10.64 -2.50
N ASP A 102 -3.11 -9.50 -2.95
CA ASP A 102 -2.73 -8.41 -2.07
C ASP A 102 -3.89 -7.41 -2.00
N LEU A 103 -4.36 -7.11 -0.79
CA LEU A 103 -5.31 -6.04 -0.54
C LEU A 103 -4.58 -4.83 0.03
N THR A 104 -4.79 -3.67 -0.57
CA THR A 104 -4.23 -2.40 -0.10
C THR A 104 -5.27 -1.65 0.70
N LEU A 105 -4.90 -1.21 1.90
CA LEU A 105 -5.74 -0.49 2.82
C LEU A 105 -5.12 0.86 3.19
N LYS A 106 -5.97 1.84 3.47
CA LYS A 106 -5.60 3.13 4.08
C LYS A 106 -6.55 3.47 5.23
N VAL A 107 -6.16 4.39 6.10
CA VAL A 107 -7.08 4.95 7.09
C VAL A 107 -8.01 5.96 6.43
N GLN A 108 -9.30 5.83 6.67
CA GLN A 108 -10.33 6.81 6.36
C GLN A 108 -10.83 7.42 7.67
N GLN A 109 -10.75 8.74 7.79
CA GLN A 109 -11.40 9.48 8.87
C GLN A 109 -12.89 9.63 8.54
N GLY A 110 -13.74 9.36 9.54
CA GLY A 110 -15.18 9.62 9.46
C GLY A 110 -15.51 11.05 9.87
N GLU A 111 -16.73 11.49 9.54
CA GLU A 111 -17.20 12.85 9.81
C GLU A 111 -17.32 13.15 11.32
N GLN A 112 -17.47 12.11 12.15
CA GLN A 112 -17.63 12.23 13.60
C GLN A 112 -16.31 12.03 14.36
N GLY A 113 -15.17 12.07 13.67
CA GLY A 113 -13.85 11.90 14.28
C GLY A 113 -13.44 10.45 14.54
N ASP A 114 -14.26 9.48 14.15
CA ASP A 114 -13.86 8.07 14.11
C ASP A 114 -12.90 7.81 12.93
N SER A 115 -12.23 6.66 12.95
CA SER A 115 -11.31 6.28 11.88
C SER A 115 -11.32 4.78 11.67
N ARG A 116 -11.28 4.36 10.41
CA ARG A 116 -11.34 2.96 10.02
C ARG A 116 -10.37 2.65 8.89
N TRP A 117 -9.92 1.41 8.84
CA TRP A 117 -9.23 0.89 7.66
C TRP A 117 -10.24 0.62 6.55
N VAL A 118 -9.93 1.10 5.34
CA VAL A 118 -10.71 0.84 4.14
C VAL A 118 -9.84 0.23 3.07
N ILE A 119 -10.39 -0.74 2.32
CA ILE A 119 -9.71 -1.35 1.17
C ILE A 119 -9.81 -0.37 0.01
N VAL A 120 -8.66 0.00 -0.55
CA VAL A 120 -8.55 0.95 -1.66
C VAL A 120 -7.89 0.36 -2.90
N GLY A 121 -7.31 -0.84 -2.78
CA GLY A 121 -6.69 -1.55 -3.88
C GLY A 121 -6.73 -3.06 -3.71
N CYS A 122 -6.60 -3.76 -4.82
CA CYS A 122 -6.58 -5.21 -4.92
C CYS A 122 -5.66 -5.59 -6.07
N SER A 123 -4.65 -6.42 -5.82
CA SER A 123 -3.76 -6.89 -6.88
C SER A 123 -4.50 -7.76 -7.88
N PRO A 124 -3.97 -7.90 -9.11
CA PRO A 124 -4.39 -8.95 -10.03
C PRO A 124 -4.35 -10.34 -9.37
N PHE A 125 -5.36 -11.14 -9.68
CA PHE A 125 -5.46 -12.56 -9.31
C PHE A 125 -6.25 -13.31 -10.39
N ASN A 126 -6.04 -14.61 -10.53
CA ASN A 126 -6.74 -15.42 -11.54
C ASN A 126 -6.66 -14.83 -12.98
N GLU A 127 -5.50 -14.28 -13.39
CA GLU A 127 -5.31 -13.59 -14.68
C GLU A 127 -5.62 -14.48 -15.90
N LYS A 128 -5.47 -15.81 -15.75
CA LYS A 128 -5.84 -16.78 -16.78
C LYS A 128 -7.32 -16.70 -17.17
N ALA A 129 -8.20 -16.32 -16.25
CA ALA A 129 -9.62 -16.11 -16.56
C ALA A 129 -9.84 -14.91 -17.49
N PHE A 130 -8.90 -13.96 -17.50
CA PHE A 130 -8.91 -12.77 -18.34
C PHE A 130 -7.96 -12.86 -19.53
N THR A 131 -7.48 -14.06 -19.87
CA THR A 131 -6.72 -14.28 -21.09
C THR A 131 -7.67 -14.77 -22.18
N PRO A 132 -7.79 -14.08 -23.33
CA PRO A 132 -8.56 -14.57 -24.47
C PRO A 132 -8.08 -15.97 -24.86
N LYS A 133 -9.01 -16.91 -25.07
CA LYS A 133 -8.65 -18.20 -25.68
C LYS A 133 -8.31 -17.94 -27.15
N VAL A 134 -7.18 -18.49 -27.61
CA VAL A 134 -6.51 -18.16 -28.88
C VAL A 134 -7.32 -18.56 -30.14
N ASP A 135 -8.42 -19.30 -30.00
CA ASP A 135 -9.35 -19.57 -31.11
C ASP A 135 -10.22 -18.33 -31.41
N SER A 136 -9.58 -17.37 -32.07
CA SER A 136 -10.07 -16.04 -32.46
C SER A 136 -11.08 -16.07 -33.62
N LEU A 137 -11.98 -17.05 -33.65
CA LEU A 137 -13.11 -17.09 -34.59
C LEU A 137 -14.27 -16.19 -34.14
N PHE A 138 -14.24 -15.72 -32.90
CA PHE A 138 -15.30 -14.93 -32.28
C PHE A 138 -14.95 -13.45 -32.35
N PHE A 139 -15.52 -12.75 -33.33
CA PHE A 139 -15.37 -11.31 -33.53
C PHE A 139 -16.73 -10.74 -33.95
N ILE A 140 -17.06 -9.54 -33.46
CA ILE A 140 -18.27 -8.81 -33.86
C ILE A 140 -17.83 -7.75 -34.86
N GLY A 141 -18.15 -7.98 -36.13
CA GLY A 141 -17.84 -7.03 -37.21
C GLY A 141 -18.66 -5.75 -37.09
N PRO A 142 -18.17 -4.60 -37.60
CA PRO A 142 -18.90 -3.34 -37.53
C PRO A 142 -20.34 -3.41 -38.06
N ALA A 143 -20.56 -4.14 -39.17
CA ALA A 143 -21.87 -4.32 -39.82
C ALA A 143 -22.92 -5.04 -38.93
N ASN A 144 -22.51 -5.66 -37.81
CA ASN A 144 -23.45 -6.22 -36.86
C ASN A 144 -24.35 -5.17 -36.20
N ASN A 145 -24.00 -3.88 -36.29
CA ASN A 145 -24.88 -2.80 -35.86
C ASN A 145 -26.24 -2.84 -36.57
N GLU A 146 -26.28 -3.23 -37.85
CA GLU A 146 -27.50 -3.38 -38.65
C GLU A 146 -28.31 -4.63 -38.25
N LEU A 147 -27.66 -5.57 -37.59
CA LEU A 147 -28.24 -6.81 -37.07
C LEU A 147 -28.49 -6.75 -35.56
N ASN A 148 -28.53 -5.55 -34.95
CA ASN A 148 -28.71 -5.36 -33.51
C ASN A 148 -27.73 -6.18 -32.65
N PHE A 149 -26.50 -6.40 -33.15
CA PHE A 149 -25.45 -7.19 -32.49
C PHE A 149 -25.89 -8.61 -32.10
N MET A 150 -26.77 -9.25 -32.89
CA MET A 150 -27.22 -10.62 -32.63
C MET A 150 -26.06 -11.61 -32.41
N GLU A 151 -24.92 -11.44 -33.10
CA GLU A 151 -23.74 -12.28 -32.92
C GLU A 151 -23.15 -12.26 -31.50
N LEU A 152 -23.35 -11.18 -30.73
CA LEU A 152 -22.94 -11.14 -29.32
C LEU A 152 -23.70 -12.21 -28.53
N SER A 153 -25.02 -12.26 -28.71
CA SER A 153 -25.88 -13.22 -27.99
C SER A 153 -25.62 -14.67 -28.40
N SER A 154 -25.39 -14.94 -29.70
CA SER A 154 -25.12 -16.31 -30.18
C SER A 154 -23.76 -16.83 -29.72
N ASN A 155 -22.76 -15.94 -29.61
CA ASN A 155 -21.40 -16.34 -29.26
C ASN A 155 -21.19 -16.44 -27.74
N MET A 156 -21.98 -15.72 -26.94
CA MET A 156 -21.93 -15.77 -25.46
C MET A 156 -22.39 -17.11 -24.86
N VAL A 157 -23.00 -18.01 -25.66
CA VAL A 157 -23.41 -19.36 -25.24
C VAL A 157 -22.25 -20.36 -25.31
N ALA A 158 -21.26 -20.11 -26.15
CA ALA A 158 -20.06 -20.94 -26.25
C ALA A 158 -19.08 -20.58 -25.12
N ASP A 159 -18.16 -21.49 -24.82
CA ASP A 159 -17.07 -21.41 -23.82
C ASP A 159 -16.04 -20.27 -24.05
N THR A 160 -16.47 -19.24 -24.79
CA THR A 160 -15.78 -18.00 -25.13
C THR A 160 -15.76 -17.08 -23.92
N SER A 161 -14.56 -16.61 -23.58
CA SER A 161 -14.39 -15.61 -22.54
C SER A 161 -14.88 -14.27 -23.08
N LEU A 162 -15.76 -13.58 -22.36
CA LEU A 162 -16.18 -12.20 -22.66
C LEU A 162 -14.99 -11.24 -22.89
N VAL A 163 -13.83 -11.59 -22.35
CA VAL A 163 -12.60 -10.82 -22.50
C VAL A 163 -12.11 -10.76 -23.95
N THR A 164 -12.51 -11.70 -24.81
CA THR A 164 -12.22 -11.63 -26.26
C THR A 164 -12.82 -10.38 -26.92
N TYR A 165 -13.91 -9.82 -26.36
CA TYR A 165 -14.57 -8.63 -26.89
C TYR A 165 -14.10 -7.33 -26.25
N TRP A 166 -13.14 -7.37 -25.32
CA TRP A 166 -12.65 -6.15 -24.67
C TRP A 166 -11.78 -5.35 -25.63
N ALA A 167 -11.88 -4.03 -25.55
CA ALA A 167 -10.94 -3.16 -26.25
C ALA A 167 -9.51 -3.42 -25.75
N LYS A 168 -8.53 -3.24 -26.63
CA LYS A 168 -7.11 -3.40 -26.28
C LYS A 168 -6.75 -2.50 -25.10
N GLY A 169 -6.05 -3.07 -24.13
CA GLY A 169 -5.57 -2.34 -22.95
C GLY A 169 -6.59 -2.18 -21.82
N ILE A 170 -7.84 -2.66 -21.98
CA ILE A 170 -8.76 -2.77 -20.84
C ILE A 170 -8.22 -3.78 -19.84
N GLN A 171 -8.09 -3.36 -18.59
CA GLN A 171 -7.74 -4.21 -17.46
C GLN A 171 -8.97 -4.41 -16.58
N PRO A 172 -9.19 -5.62 -16.04
CA PRO A 172 -10.28 -5.84 -15.11
C PRO A 172 -10.03 -5.04 -13.83
N ASP A 173 -11.14 -4.60 -13.25
CA ASP A 173 -11.14 -3.99 -11.95
C ASP A 173 -11.13 -5.07 -10.85
N TYR A 174 -9.94 -5.40 -10.36
CA TYR A 174 -9.75 -6.49 -9.40
C TYR A 174 -10.38 -6.24 -8.03
N LEU A 175 -10.53 -4.98 -7.59
CA LEU A 175 -11.20 -4.71 -6.31
C LEU A 175 -12.69 -4.94 -6.42
N THR A 176 -13.31 -4.52 -7.53
CA THR A 176 -14.73 -4.78 -7.79
C THR A 176 -14.98 -6.28 -7.98
N LEU A 177 -14.11 -6.97 -8.73
CA LEU A 177 -14.19 -8.41 -8.92
C LEU A 177 -14.06 -9.17 -7.60
N PHE A 178 -13.06 -8.83 -6.77
CA PHE A 178 -12.86 -9.44 -5.47
C PHE A 178 -14.07 -9.24 -4.56
N SER A 179 -14.62 -8.01 -4.53
CA SER A 179 -15.81 -7.67 -3.76
C SER A 179 -17.03 -8.49 -4.20
N TRP A 180 -17.25 -8.65 -5.51
CA TRP A 180 -18.34 -9.46 -6.03
C TRP A 180 -18.16 -10.96 -5.75
N LEU A 181 -16.96 -11.49 -5.94
CA LEU A 181 -16.69 -12.92 -5.72
C LEU A 181 -16.85 -13.30 -4.25
N THR A 182 -16.43 -12.44 -3.33
CA THR A 182 -16.63 -12.65 -1.89
C THR A 182 -18.09 -12.47 -1.49
N TYR A 183 -18.76 -11.42 -1.96
CA TYR A 183 -20.19 -11.18 -1.72
C TYR A 183 -21.07 -12.34 -2.20
N SER A 184 -20.78 -12.88 -3.39
CA SER A 184 -21.51 -14.02 -3.97
C SER A 184 -21.15 -15.39 -3.38
N GLY A 185 -20.20 -15.46 -2.44
CA GLY A 185 -19.70 -16.73 -1.89
C GLY A 185 -18.86 -17.58 -2.86
N THR A 186 -18.50 -17.04 -4.03
CA THR A 186 -17.65 -17.74 -5.01
C THR A 186 -16.18 -17.77 -4.58
N ALA A 187 -15.74 -16.74 -3.85
CA ALA A 187 -14.42 -16.64 -3.24
C ALA A 187 -14.54 -16.57 -1.72
N GLU A 188 -13.63 -17.26 -1.04
CA GLU A 188 -13.51 -17.25 0.42
C GLU A 188 -12.12 -16.78 0.83
N LEU A 189 -12.04 -15.80 1.73
CA LEU A 189 -10.79 -15.39 2.36
C LEU A 189 -10.38 -16.44 3.40
N GLN A 190 -9.30 -17.17 3.15
CA GLN A 190 -8.85 -18.27 4.03
C GLN A 190 -7.97 -17.75 5.17
N LYS A 191 -6.96 -16.96 4.84
CA LYS A 191 -5.94 -16.52 5.80
C LYS A 191 -5.19 -15.28 5.31
N ILE A 192 -4.79 -14.42 6.26
CA ILE A 192 -3.78 -13.38 6.04
C ILE A 192 -2.39 -13.98 6.26
N GLU A 193 -1.55 -13.94 5.23
CA GLU A 193 -0.20 -14.51 5.25
C GLU A 193 0.86 -13.51 5.72
N SER A 194 0.75 -12.25 5.30
CA SER A 194 1.70 -11.20 5.68
C SER A 194 1.07 -9.82 5.65
N ILE A 195 1.72 -8.88 6.34
CA ILE A 195 1.35 -7.46 6.37
C ILE A 195 2.62 -6.66 6.13
N LYS A 196 2.55 -5.70 5.20
CA LYS A 196 3.59 -4.69 4.96
C LYS A 196 2.97 -3.31 5.05
N TYR A 197 3.73 -2.33 5.52
CA TYR A 197 3.32 -0.93 5.44
C TYR A 197 4.20 -0.17 4.46
N TYR A 198 3.59 0.61 3.57
CA TYR A 198 4.28 1.52 2.68
C TYR A 198 4.05 2.95 3.17
N CYS A 199 5.13 3.65 3.45
CA CYS A 199 5.11 5.04 3.92
C CYS A 199 5.61 5.95 2.81
N LEU A 200 4.69 6.71 2.21
CA LEU A 200 4.97 7.69 1.15
C LEU A 200 4.98 9.12 1.70
N GLN A 201 4.90 9.30 3.02
CA GLN A 201 4.81 10.61 3.70
C GLN A 201 6.10 11.45 3.60
N VAL A 202 7.26 10.81 3.42
CA VAL A 202 8.57 11.51 3.43
C VAL A 202 8.87 12.08 2.05
N LYS A 203 9.15 13.38 1.97
CA LYS A 203 9.49 14.04 0.69
C LYS A 203 10.64 13.32 -0.03
N ASN A 204 10.45 13.03 -1.32
CA ASN A 204 11.42 12.34 -2.19
C ASN A 204 11.80 10.91 -1.79
N TYR A 205 11.10 10.30 -0.84
CA TYR A 205 11.34 8.91 -0.43
C TYR A 205 10.04 8.13 -0.26
N MET A 206 10.17 6.82 -0.42
CA MET A 206 9.23 5.82 0.08
C MET A 206 10.03 4.81 0.90
N PHE A 207 9.45 4.32 1.98
CA PHE A 207 10.05 3.22 2.73
C PHE A 207 8.99 2.19 3.14
N THR A 208 9.44 0.94 3.32
CA THR A 208 8.59 -0.18 3.70
C THR A 208 8.87 -0.59 5.14
N ILE A 209 7.82 -0.89 5.91
CA ILE A 209 7.90 -1.46 7.25
C ILE A 209 7.38 -2.90 7.21
N GLU A 210 8.17 -3.84 7.72
CA GLU A 210 7.81 -5.26 7.85
C GLU A 210 8.05 -5.75 9.27
N PHE A 211 7.37 -6.84 9.65
CA PHE A 211 7.55 -7.46 10.95
C PHE A 211 8.58 -8.60 10.89
N PHE A 212 9.65 -8.46 11.65
CA PHE A 212 10.71 -9.47 11.77
C PHE A 212 10.57 -10.21 13.10
N ASN A 213 9.98 -11.41 13.06
CA ASN A 213 9.83 -12.24 14.25
C ASN A 213 11.13 -13.01 14.54
N ARG A 214 11.95 -12.47 15.45
CA ARG A 214 13.18 -13.11 15.90
C ARG A 214 13.46 -12.81 17.37
N ALA A 215 14.16 -13.71 18.05
CA ALA A 215 14.41 -13.62 19.49
C ALA A 215 15.48 -12.55 19.83
N GLU A 216 16.36 -12.25 18.87
CA GLU A 216 17.52 -11.39 19.07
C GLU A 216 17.18 -9.89 18.94
N TYR A 217 18.25 -9.09 19.03
CA TYR A 217 18.25 -7.66 18.78
C TYR A 217 17.71 -7.27 17.39
N ASN A 218 17.12 -6.07 17.30
CA ASN A 218 16.51 -5.49 16.11
C ASN A 218 15.40 -6.41 15.60
N SER A 219 14.32 -6.53 16.35
CA SER A 219 13.18 -7.41 16.03
C SER A 219 11.85 -6.66 16.12
N GLY A 220 10.81 -7.20 15.51
CA GLY A 220 9.50 -6.55 15.39
C GLY A 220 9.36 -5.68 14.14
N TRP A 221 8.65 -4.56 14.23
CA TRP A 221 8.41 -3.65 13.09
C TRP A 221 9.65 -2.83 12.76
N LEU A 222 10.19 -3.01 11.55
CA LEU A 222 11.42 -2.36 11.10
C LEU A 222 11.31 -1.92 9.64
N ILE A 223 12.08 -0.88 9.29
CA ILE A 223 12.29 -0.46 7.91
C ILE A 223 13.03 -1.57 7.18
N SER A 224 12.39 -2.15 6.18
CA SER A 224 12.94 -3.23 5.36
C SER A 224 13.45 -2.75 4.00
N SER A 225 12.99 -1.59 3.53
CA SER A 225 13.45 -0.97 2.30
C SER A 225 13.29 0.55 2.35
N VAL A 226 14.15 1.28 1.63
CA VAL A 226 14.04 2.72 1.37
C VAL A 226 14.38 2.97 -0.09
N GLN A 227 13.56 3.76 -0.77
CA GLN A 227 13.72 4.12 -2.18
C GLN A 227 13.58 5.63 -2.35
N LYS A 228 14.42 6.23 -3.20
CA LYS A 228 14.18 7.59 -3.67
C LYS A 228 12.97 7.58 -4.60
N MET A 229 11.99 8.42 -4.32
CA MET A 229 10.74 8.46 -5.05
C MET A 229 10.16 9.88 -5.02
N ASN A 230 10.17 10.56 -6.16
CA ASN A 230 9.56 11.88 -6.32
C ASN A 230 8.01 11.78 -6.37
N SER A 231 7.33 12.92 -6.44
CA SER A 231 5.85 12.96 -6.42
C SER A 231 5.20 12.19 -7.57
N GLU A 232 5.75 12.27 -8.78
CA GLU A 232 5.22 11.55 -9.96
C GLU A 232 5.39 10.03 -9.80
N GLN A 233 6.57 9.60 -9.35
CA GLN A 233 6.85 8.19 -9.08
C GLN A 233 5.96 7.64 -7.95
N LYS A 234 5.62 8.46 -6.96
CA LYS A 234 4.65 8.08 -5.91
C LYS A 234 3.24 7.89 -6.46
N VAL A 235 2.80 8.72 -7.41
CA VAL A 235 1.52 8.54 -8.11
C VAL A 235 1.52 7.21 -8.87
N ALA A 236 2.57 6.95 -9.66
CA ALA A 236 2.71 5.69 -10.38
C ALA A 236 2.73 4.49 -9.42
N PHE A 237 3.50 4.57 -8.33
CA PHE A 237 3.59 3.50 -7.33
C PHE A 237 2.23 3.17 -6.68
N ARG A 238 1.44 4.18 -6.31
CA ARG A 238 0.08 3.97 -5.77
C ARG A 238 -0.80 3.21 -6.76
N LYS A 239 -0.72 3.54 -8.04
CA LYS A 239 -1.54 2.92 -9.09
C LYS A 239 -1.05 1.51 -9.46
N GLU A 240 0.25 1.36 -9.70
CA GLU A 240 0.83 0.18 -10.34
C GLU A 240 1.29 -0.88 -9.34
N SER A 241 1.72 -0.47 -8.14
CA SER A 241 2.23 -1.38 -7.11
C SER A 241 1.26 -1.58 -5.95
N LEU A 242 0.49 -0.54 -5.61
CA LEU A 242 -0.52 -0.63 -4.55
C LEU A 242 -1.95 -0.80 -5.09
N PHE A 243 -2.13 -0.77 -6.41
CA PHE A 243 -3.43 -0.93 -7.07
C PHE A 243 -4.53 -0.02 -6.50
N VAL A 244 -4.14 1.16 -5.99
CA VAL A 244 -5.05 2.12 -5.37
C VAL A 244 -5.95 2.67 -6.46
N LYS A 245 -7.27 2.54 -6.25
CA LYS A 245 -8.25 3.22 -7.08
C LYS A 245 -8.26 4.71 -6.79
N GLU A 246 -8.32 5.48 -7.87
CA GLU A 246 -8.64 6.89 -7.77
C GLU A 246 -10.08 7.05 -7.28
N GLU A 247 -10.30 7.97 -6.34
CA GLU A 247 -11.63 8.29 -5.85
C GLU A 247 -12.44 8.91 -6.99
N VAL A 248 -13.45 8.18 -7.48
CA VAL A 248 -14.40 8.73 -8.43
C VAL A 248 -15.30 9.70 -7.67
N LEU A 249 -15.20 10.99 -7.99
CA LEU A 249 -15.99 12.10 -7.40
C LEU A 249 -17.51 11.85 -7.34
N GLN A 250 -18.03 10.90 -8.12
CA GLN A 250 -19.46 10.62 -8.29
C GLN A 250 -20.12 9.87 -7.12
N TRP A 251 -19.37 9.17 -6.25
CA TRP A 251 -19.99 8.40 -5.15
C TRP A 251 -20.57 9.28 -4.03
N LYS A 252 -20.24 10.58 -4.00
CA LYS A 252 -20.85 11.56 -3.10
C LYS A 252 -22.35 11.79 -3.36
N LEU A 253 -22.89 11.32 -4.48
CA LEU A 253 -24.31 11.49 -4.84
C LEU A 253 -25.23 10.39 -4.29
N PHE A 254 -24.69 9.29 -3.76
CA PHE A 254 -25.47 8.13 -3.30
C PHE A 254 -25.44 7.89 -1.79
N GLN A 255 -24.86 8.80 -1.01
CA GLN A 255 -25.06 8.82 0.44
C GLN A 255 -26.19 9.80 0.77
N ARG A 256 -27.42 9.28 0.76
CA ARG A 256 -28.59 9.86 1.42
C ARG A 256 -29.02 8.93 2.54
#